data_AF-A0A7C3SNF0-F1
#
_entry.id   AF-A0A7C3SNF0-F1
#
_cell.length_a   1.000
_cell.length_b   1.000
_cell.length_c   1.000
_cell.angle_alpha   90.00
_cell.angle_beta   90.00
_cell.angle_gamma   90.00
#
_symmetry.space_group_name_H-M   'P 1'
#
loop_
_entity.id
_entity.type
_entity.pdbx_description
1 polymer ?
#
loop_
_entity_poly.entity_id
_entity_poly.type
_entity_poly.pdbx_seq_one_letter_code
_entity_poly.pdbx_strand_id
1 'polypeptide(L)'
;MSLPTDREGTLCKFSINGEEGYFVVNEDSVGKPREIFIYMNRIGSSTHGWADCFAVAISTLLRSDYPLEKLIDKFEFVKFEPFGLTNNKEIPNANSPVDFIMKWLKNKYLKGVRNEKTESKKSKI
;
A
#
# COMPACT_ATOMS: atom_id res chain seq x y z
N MET A 1 -6.04 -3.44 -25.29
CA MET A 1 -6.91 -2.71 -24.33
C MET A 1 -6.29 -1.34 -24.12
N SER A 2 -6.95 -0.29 -24.60
CA SER A 2 -6.55 1.10 -24.36
C SER A 2 -6.75 1.38 -22.86
N LEU A 3 -5.67 1.77 -22.15
CA LEU A 3 -5.81 2.26 -20.79
C LEU A 3 -6.61 3.56 -20.85
N PRO A 4 -7.67 3.75 -20.03
CA PRO A 4 -8.38 5.01 -19.96
C PRO A 4 -7.38 6.16 -19.68
N THR A 5 -7.61 7.30 -20.34
CA THR A 5 -6.74 8.49 -20.30
C THR A 5 -6.57 9.03 -18.88
N ASP A 6 -7.60 8.85 -18.05
CA ASP A 6 -7.62 9.25 -16.65
C ASP A 6 -7.65 8.01 -15.75
N ARG A 7 -6.79 7.99 -14.74
CA ARG A 7 -6.74 6.95 -13.71
C ARG A 7 -7.27 7.52 -12.41
N GLU A 8 -8.19 6.82 -11.76
CA GLU A 8 -8.63 7.19 -10.43
C GLU A 8 -7.51 6.85 -9.43
N GLY A 9 -7.02 7.89 -8.76
CA GLY A 9 -5.94 7.82 -7.77
C GLY A 9 -6.47 8.10 -6.37
N THR A 10 -6.24 7.17 -5.44
CA THR A 10 -6.50 7.43 -4.02
C THR A 10 -5.25 8.01 -3.38
N LEU A 11 -5.33 9.27 -2.94
CA LEU A 11 -4.29 9.90 -2.15
C LEU A 11 -4.46 9.54 -0.68
N CYS A 12 -3.40 9.00 -0.08
CA CYS A 12 -3.32 8.72 1.35
C CYS A 12 -2.20 9.55 1.97
N LYS A 13 -2.55 10.45 2.88
CA LYS A 13 -1.58 11.14 3.75
C LYS A 13 -1.34 10.31 4.99
N PHE A 14 -0.09 10.26 5.44
CA PHE A 14 0.28 9.60 6.68
C PHE A 14 1.28 10.44 7.46
N SER A 15 1.28 10.25 8.76
CA SER A 15 2.33 10.73 9.66
C SER A 15 2.79 9.56 10.51
N ILE A 16 4.09 9.36 10.64
CA ILE A 16 4.70 8.34 11.50
C ILE A 16 5.69 9.06 12.41
N ASN A 17 5.43 9.05 13.71
CA ASN A 17 6.23 9.75 14.72
C ASN A 17 6.49 11.25 14.39
N GLY A 18 5.48 11.93 13.84
CA GLY A 18 5.57 13.33 13.44
C GLY A 18 6.17 13.57 12.05
N GLU A 19 6.73 12.55 11.40
CA GLU A 19 7.19 12.66 10.02
C GLU A 19 6.06 12.39 9.04
N GLU A 20 5.81 13.37 8.18
CA GLU A 20 4.73 13.33 7.22
C GLU A 20 5.18 12.78 5.87
N GLY A 21 4.26 12.09 5.22
CA GLY A 21 4.38 11.66 3.84
C GLY A 21 3.01 11.46 3.24
N TYR A 22 2.99 11.21 1.95
CA TYR A 22 1.78 10.77 1.28
C TYR A 22 2.14 9.81 0.17
N PHE A 23 1.19 8.96 -0.17
CA PHE A 23 1.30 8.12 -1.34
C PHE A 23 -0.01 8.15 -2.11
N VAL A 24 0.09 7.87 -3.40
CA VAL A 24 -1.06 7.80 -4.31
C VAL A 24 -1.09 6.40 -4.88
N VAL A 25 -2.24 5.74 -4.80
CA VAL A 25 -2.47 4.44 -5.45
C VAL A 25 -3.43 4.65 -6.59
N ASN A 26 -2.99 4.33 -7.81
CA ASN A 26 -3.85 4.35 -8.98
C ASN A 26 -4.44 2.97 -9.23
N GLU A 27 -5.72 2.95 -9.54
CA GLU A 27 -6.49 1.74 -9.82
C GLU A 27 -6.76 1.58 -11.33
N ASP A 28 -7.00 0.33 -11.75
CA ASP A 28 -7.59 0.07 -13.06
C ASP A 28 -9.12 0.19 -13.03
N SER A 29 -9.76 -0.01 -14.19
CA SER A 29 -11.22 0.09 -14.32
C SER A 29 -12.02 -0.94 -13.50
N VAL A 30 -11.34 -1.90 -12.86
CA VAL A 30 -11.94 -2.94 -12.00
C VAL A 30 -11.59 -2.71 -10.52
N GLY A 31 -10.96 -1.57 -10.20
CA GLY A 31 -10.58 -1.22 -8.83
C GLY A 31 -9.35 -1.96 -8.31
N LYS A 32 -8.56 -2.60 -9.18
CA LYS A 32 -7.31 -3.25 -8.76
C LYS A 32 -6.17 -2.23 -8.72
N PRO A 33 -5.32 -2.23 -7.68
CA PRO A 33 -4.18 -1.32 -7.61
C PRO A 33 -3.14 -1.67 -8.69
N ARG A 34 -2.68 -0.67 -9.43
CA ARG A 34 -1.71 -0.83 -10.52
C ARG A 34 -0.43 -0.06 -10.32
N GLU A 35 -0.51 1.12 -9.74
CA GLU A 35 0.66 1.98 -9.53
C GLU A 35 0.58 2.59 -8.15
N ILE A 36 1.76 2.81 -7.57
CA ILE A 36 1.93 3.55 -6.34
C ILE A 36 3.02 4.60 -6.53
N PHE A 37 2.75 5.81 -6.05
CA PHE A 37 3.71 6.91 -5.95
C PHE A 37 3.89 7.27 -4.50
N ILE A 38 5.11 7.55 -4.06
CA ILE A 38 5.41 7.79 -2.64
C ILE A 38 6.18 9.10 -2.55
N TYR A 39 5.75 9.96 -1.63
CA TYR A 39 6.37 11.23 -1.34
C TYR A 39 6.58 11.36 0.17
N MET A 40 7.76 11.81 0.57
CA MET A 40 8.15 12.00 1.96
C MET A 40 8.45 13.49 2.19
N ASN A 41 7.94 14.10 3.26
CA ASN A 41 8.22 15.52 3.55
C ASN A 41 9.67 15.74 4.03
N ARG A 42 10.35 14.70 4.51
CA ARG A 42 11.76 14.78 4.95
C ARG A 42 12.66 15.05 3.73
N ILE A 43 13.34 16.19 3.75
CA ILE A 43 14.30 16.60 2.71
C ILE A 43 15.55 15.73 2.81
N GLY A 44 15.87 15.02 1.74
CA GLY A 44 17.06 14.19 1.65
C GLY A 44 17.05 13.37 0.36
N SER A 45 18.18 13.36 -0.36
CA SER A 45 18.33 12.62 -1.62
C SER A 45 18.17 11.11 -1.42
N SER A 46 18.68 10.58 -0.31
CA SER A 46 18.50 9.16 0.03
C SER A 46 17.03 8.83 0.30
N THR A 47 16.30 9.70 1.00
CA THR A 47 14.88 9.48 1.34
C THR A 47 14.00 9.43 0.10
N HIS A 48 14.19 10.39 -0.81
CA HIS A 48 13.47 10.41 -2.09
C HIS A 48 13.92 9.25 -2.98
N GLY A 49 15.22 8.99 -3.06
CA GLY A 49 15.76 7.94 -3.91
C GLY A 49 15.20 6.56 -3.58
N TRP A 50 15.17 6.15 -2.30
CA TRP A 50 14.57 4.85 -1.96
C TRP A 50 13.06 4.83 -2.18
N ALA A 51 12.36 5.93 -1.89
CA ALA A 51 10.91 6.02 -2.07
C ALA A 51 10.52 5.89 -3.54
N ASP A 52 11.22 6.60 -4.43
CA ASP A 52 11.02 6.55 -5.88
C ASP A 52 11.36 5.16 -6.45
N CYS A 53 12.53 4.62 -6.09
CA CYS A 53 12.92 3.28 -6.54
C CYS A 53 11.93 2.21 -6.07
N PHE A 54 11.46 2.31 -4.83
CA PHE A 54 10.46 1.39 -4.28
C PHE A 54 9.11 1.54 -4.98
N ALA A 55 8.63 2.77 -5.16
CA ALA A 55 7.39 3.07 -5.87
C ALA A 55 7.40 2.46 -7.29
N VAL A 56 8.49 2.62 -8.03
CA VAL A 56 8.66 2.03 -9.37
C VAL A 56 8.67 0.51 -9.32
N ALA A 57 9.40 -0.09 -8.38
CA ALA A 57 9.47 -1.55 -8.23
C ALA A 57 8.10 -2.16 -7.91
N ILE A 58 7.38 -1.60 -6.94
CA ILE A 58 6.04 -2.08 -6.55
C ILE A 58 5.04 -1.85 -7.69
N SER A 59 5.05 -0.69 -8.33
CA SER A 59 4.19 -0.43 -9.50
C SER A 59 4.45 -1.41 -10.64
N THR A 60 5.69 -1.84 -10.82
CA THR A 60 6.04 -2.84 -11.84
C THR A 60 5.45 -4.20 -11.47
N LEU A 61 5.55 -4.62 -10.21
CA LEU A 61 4.98 -5.88 -9.72
C LEU A 61 3.45 -5.90 -9.80
N LEU A 62 2.78 -4.79 -9.43
CA LEU A 62 1.31 -4.66 -9.50
C LEU A 62 0.78 -4.69 -10.95
N ARG A 63 1.57 -4.18 -11.90
CA ARG A 63 1.28 -4.32 -13.33
C ARG A 63 1.52 -5.74 -13.84
N SER A 64 2.48 -6.47 -13.27
CA SER A 64 2.89 -7.80 -13.72
C SER A 64 2.14 -8.94 -13.02
N ASP A 65 0.80 -8.92 -12.97
CA ASP A 65 -0.09 -9.96 -12.38
C ASP A 65 0.39 -10.63 -11.06
N TYR A 66 1.28 -9.96 -10.32
CA TYR A 66 1.88 -10.53 -9.12
C TYR A 66 0.86 -10.40 -8.00
N PRO A 67 0.57 -11.47 -7.24
CA PRO A 67 -0.47 -11.42 -6.23
C PRO A 67 -0.18 -10.36 -5.17
N LEU A 68 -1.16 -9.47 -4.94
CA LEU A 68 -1.04 -8.38 -3.97
C LEU A 68 -0.80 -8.92 -2.56
N GLU A 69 -1.44 -10.04 -2.20
CA GLU A 69 -1.28 -10.70 -0.91
C GLU A 69 0.18 -11.08 -0.67
N LYS A 70 0.85 -11.66 -1.68
CA LYS A 70 2.26 -12.04 -1.57
C LYS A 70 3.19 -10.83 -1.45
N LEU A 71 2.81 -9.71 -2.06
CA LEU A 71 3.57 -8.47 -1.97
C LEU A 71 3.46 -7.88 -0.56
N ILE A 72 2.24 -7.84 -0.02
CA ILE A 72 1.97 -7.41 1.36
C ILE A 72 2.71 -8.30 2.34
N ASP A 73 2.56 -9.63 2.26
CA ASP A 73 3.20 -10.57 3.19
C ASP A 73 4.72 -10.43 3.24
N LYS A 74 5.34 -9.98 2.13
CA LYS A 74 6.80 -9.84 2.01
C LYS A 74 7.33 -8.54 2.61
N PHE A 75 6.55 -7.47 2.58
CA PHE A 75 6.98 -6.12 2.98
C PHE A 75 6.29 -5.60 4.25
N GLU A 76 5.19 -6.22 4.68
CA GLU A 76 4.61 -5.99 6.00
C GLU A 76 5.67 -6.32 7.07
N PHE A 77 5.72 -5.51 8.12
CA PHE A 77 6.68 -5.59 9.23
C PHE A 77 8.15 -5.29 8.91
N VAL A 78 8.49 -4.87 7.68
CA VAL A 78 9.83 -4.35 7.38
C VAL A 78 10.13 -3.13 8.28
N LYS A 79 11.32 -3.13 8.88
CA LYS A 79 11.74 -2.14 9.89
C LYS A 79 12.80 -1.21 9.35
N PHE A 80 12.53 0.09 9.40
CA PHE A 80 13.49 1.17 9.23
C PHE A 80 12.82 2.50 9.60
N GLU A 81 13.62 3.55 9.83
CA GLU A 81 13.10 4.86 10.21
C GLU A 81 12.43 5.60 9.03
N PRO A 82 11.35 6.37 9.28
CA PRO A 82 10.67 6.57 10.57
C PRO A 82 9.74 5.41 10.95
N PHE A 83 9.65 5.09 12.24
CA PHE A 83 8.73 4.11 12.80
C PHE A 83 8.07 4.65 14.07
N GLY A 84 6.91 4.10 14.43
CA GLY A 84 6.16 4.50 15.62
C GLY A 84 4.69 4.77 15.34
N LEU A 85 4.09 5.57 16.23
CA LEU A 85 2.67 5.89 16.19
C LEU A 85 2.30 6.65 14.92
N THR A 86 1.12 6.37 14.40
CA THR A 86 0.61 7.01 13.18
C THR A 86 -0.63 7.83 13.43
N ASN A 87 -0.97 8.70 12.46
CA ASN A 87 -2.23 9.45 12.46
C ASN A 87 -3.44 8.64 11.97
N ASN A 88 -3.27 7.39 11.56
CA ASN A 88 -4.34 6.53 11.05
C ASN A 88 -4.86 5.59 12.17
N LYS A 89 -6.14 5.72 12.52
CA LYS A 89 -6.79 4.88 13.55
C LYS A 89 -6.80 3.40 13.22
N GLU A 90 -6.82 3.02 11.95
CA GLU A 90 -6.77 1.60 11.55
C GLU A 90 -5.35 1.01 11.59
N ILE A 91 -4.33 1.86 11.59
CA ILE A 91 -2.92 1.47 11.61
C ILE A 91 -2.24 2.28 12.72
N PRO A 92 -2.50 2.02 14.01
CA PRO A 92 -2.02 2.88 15.09
C PRO A 92 -0.49 2.98 15.18
N ASN A 93 0.22 1.95 14.69
CA ASN A 93 1.68 1.86 14.73
C ASN A 93 2.24 1.24 13.45
N ALA A 94 3.35 1.79 12.96
CA ALA A 94 4.07 1.31 11.78
C ALA A 94 5.55 1.12 12.09
N ASN A 95 6.13 0.05 11.53
CA ASN A 95 7.56 -0.29 11.66
C ASN A 95 8.45 0.44 10.64
N SER A 96 7.83 1.06 9.64
CA SER A 96 8.44 1.89 8.60
C SER A 96 7.33 2.52 7.74
N PRO A 97 7.64 3.49 6.85
CA PRO A 97 6.68 3.95 5.84
C PRO A 97 6.22 2.82 4.91
N VAL A 98 7.10 1.87 4.57
CA VAL A 98 6.76 0.72 3.73
C VAL A 98 5.76 -0.20 4.45
N ASP A 99 5.99 -0.49 5.73
CA ASP A 99 5.05 -1.27 6.55
C ASP A 99 3.68 -0.59 6.62
N PHE A 100 3.64 0.74 6.78
CA PHE A 100 2.39 1.50 6.77
C PHE A 100 1.64 1.35 5.43
N ILE A 101 2.34 1.56 4.31
CA ILE A 101 1.76 1.44 2.96
C ILE A 101 1.18 0.04 2.76
N MET A 102 1.92 -1.02 3.12
CA MET A 102 1.45 -2.40 2.95
C MET A 102 0.24 -2.71 3.82
N LYS A 103 0.23 -2.28 5.08
CA LYS A 103 -0.94 -2.40 5.97
C LYS A 103 -2.15 -1.64 5.42
N TRP A 104 -1.93 -0.46 4.84
CA TRP A 104 -3.00 0.31 4.21
C TRP A 104 -3.56 -0.38 2.98
N LEU A 105 -2.69 -0.90 2.10
CA LEU A 105 -3.10 -1.70 0.94
C LEU A 105 -3.89 -2.94 1.36
N LYS A 106 -3.41 -3.65 2.39
CA LYS A 106 -4.10 -4.79 3.00
C LYS A 106 -5.49 -4.41 3.50
N ASN A 107 -5.58 -3.29 4.22
CA ASN A 107 -6.84 -2.80 4.74
C ASN A 107 -7.82 -2.44 3.62
N LYS A 108 -7.35 -1.79 2.56
CA LYS A 108 -8.21 -1.33 1.47
C LYS A 108 -8.66 -2.46 0.54
N TYR A 109 -7.74 -3.34 0.12
CA TYR A 109 -8.01 -4.30 -0.96
C TYR A 109 -8.29 -5.72 -0.47
N LEU A 110 -7.83 -6.11 0.73
CA LEU A 110 -7.95 -7.49 1.22
C LEU A 110 -9.00 -7.69 2.31
N LYS A 111 -9.46 -6.62 2.99
CA LYS A 111 -10.50 -6.75 4.04
C LYS A 111 -11.82 -7.34 3.50
N GLY A 112 -12.16 -7.10 2.23
CA GLY A 112 -13.38 -7.65 1.59
C GLY A 112 -13.31 -9.17 1.32
N VAL A 113 -12.11 -9.74 1.15
CA VAL A 113 -11.92 -11.16 0.79
C VAL A 113 -12.19 -12.12 1.97
N ARG A 114 -12.33 -11.58 3.19
CA ARG A 114 -12.54 -12.39 4.40
C ARG A 114 -13.98 -12.87 4.58
N ASN A 115 -14.95 -12.28 3.88
CA ASN A 115 -16.35 -12.66 4.03
C ASN A 115 -16.74 -13.89 3.18
N GLU A 116 -16.10 -14.13 2.03
CA GLU A 116 -16.50 -15.24 1.14
C GLU A 116 -15.90 -16.60 1.52
N LYS A 117 -14.73 -16.62 2.17
CA LYS A 117 -14.11 -17.87 2.64
C LYS A 117 -14.73 -18.42 3.93
N THR A 118 -15.56 -17.61 4.61
CA THR A 118 -16.23 -18.02 5.85
C THR A 118 -17.60 -18.66 5.58
N GLU A 119 -18.24 -18.33 4.44
CA GLU A 119 -19.53 -18.92 4.03
C GLU A 119 -19.38 -20.26 3.29
N SER A 120 -18.29 -20.46 2.54
CA SER A 120 -18.04 -21.72 1.82
C SER A 120 -17.69 -22.93 2.71
N LYS A 121 -17.44 -22.72 4.01
CA LYS A 121 -17.32 -23.81 5.01
C LYS A 121 -18.62 -24.13 5.76
N LYS A 122 -19.64 -23.26 5.69
CA LYS A 122 -20.94 -23.50 6.37
C LYS A 122 -21.95 -24.29 5.53
N SER A 123 -21.70 -24.50 4.22
CA SER A 123 -22.58 -25.28 3.35
C SER A 123 -22.18 -26.76 3.19
N LYS A 124 -21.18 -27.23 3.95
CA LYS A 124 -20.68 -28.62 3.91
C LYS A 124 -20.71 -29.34 5.27
N ILE A 125 -21.52 -28.87 6.21
CA ILE A 125 -21.85 -29.59 7.46
C ILE A 125 -23.36 -29.76 7.52
#